data_AF-A0A369ZLI9-F1
#
_entry.id   AF-A0A369ZLI9-F1
#
_cell.length_a   1.000
_cell.length_b   1.000
_cell.length_c   1.000
_cell.angle_alpha   90.00
_cell.angle_beta   90.00
_cell.angle_gamma   90.00
#
_symmetry.space_group_name_H-M   'P 1'
#
loop_
_entity.id
_entity.type
_entity.pdbx_description
1 polymer ?
#
loop_
_entity_poly.entity_id
_entity_poly.type
_entity_poly.pdbx_seq_one_letter_code
_entity_poly.pdbx_strand_id
1 'polypeptide(L)'
;MSEKIVVEVVYAYPERYFLKKLTLENPITIQNAIVQSGILEKYTEIDLRQNKVGIFSRLAKLTDVVENGDRIEIYRPLVADPKEIRRKRAAEQAQAKK
;
A
#
# COMPACT_ATOMS: atom_id res chain seq x y z
N MET A 1 8.00 11.37 22.31
CA MET A 1 6.75 10.69 22.68
C MET A 1 6.05 10.37 21.36
N SER A 2 6.13 9.14 20.88
CA SER A 2 5.40 8.71 19.69
C SER A 2 3.93 8.48 20.07
N GLU A 3 3.03 9.27 19.49
CA GLU A 3 1.61 9.15 19.76
C GLU A 3 1.03 8.00 18.92
N LYS A 4 0.18 7.16 19.51
CA LYS A 4 -0.48 6.08 18.76
C LYS A 4 -1.69 6.63 18.03
N ILE A 5 -1.65 6.58 16.72
CA ILE A 5 -2.75 6.97 15.84
C ILE A 5 -3.39 5.73 15.23
N VAL A 6 -4.67 5.81 14.92
CA VAL A 6 -5.42 4.73 14.28
C VAL A 6 -5.75 5.16 12.86
N VAL A 7 -5.28 4.40 11.88
CA VAL A 7 -5.54 4.66 10.46
C VAL A 7 -6.24 3.46 9.81
N GLU A 8 -6.98 3.73 8.74
CA GLU A 8 -7.67 2.72 7.95
C GLU A 8 -7.03 2.63 6.57
N VAL A 9 -6.55 1.45 6.18
CA VAL A 9 -6.06 1.20 4.82
C VAL A 9 -7.14 0.49 4.03
N VAL A 10 -7.53 1.09 2.92
CA VAL A 10 -8.59 0.61 2.03
C VAL A 10 -8.04 0.40 0.61
N TYR A 11 -8.34 -0.76 0.02
CA TYR A 11 -8.05 -1.05 -1.39
C TYR A 11 -9.31 -1.60 -2.06
N ALA A 12 -9.75 -0.94 -3.14
CA ALA A 12 -10.98 -1.27 -3.84
C ALA A 12 -10.71 -2.10 -5.11
N TYR A 13 -11.14 -3.37 -5.08
CA TYR A 13 -11.14 -4.30 -6.21
C TYR A 13 -12.54 -4.35 -6.86
N PRO A 14 -12.69 -4.72 -8.15
CA PRO A 14 -14.01 -4.73 -8.81
C PRO A 14 -15.07 -5.57 -8.10
N GLU A 15 -14.67 -6.67 -7.46
CA GLU A 15 -15.61 -7.60 -6.79
C GLU A 15 -15.55 -7.53 -5.27
N ARG A 16 -14.51 -6.91 -4.68
CA ARG A 16 -14.27 -6.91 -3.23
C ARG A 16 -13.53 -5.65 -2.79
N TYR A 17 -13.71 -5.26 -1.53
CA TYR A 17 -12.86 -4.25 -0.91
C TYR A 17 -12.01 -4.90 0.18
N PHE A 18 -10.79 -4.43 0.32
CA PHE A 18 -9.96 -4.69 1.48
C PHE A 18 -10.03 -3.47 2.38
N LEU A 19 -10.39 -3.66 3.64
CA LEU A 19 -10.34 -2.62 4.66
C LEU A 19 -9.61 -3.20 5.87
N LYS A 20 -8.57 -2.51 6.31
CA LYS A 20 -7.79 -2.91 7.49
C LYS A 20 -7.49 -1.70 8.36
N LYS A 21 -7.89 -1.77 9.62
CA LYS A 21 -7.59 -0.76 10.64
C LYS A 21 -6.27 -1.12 11.34
N LEU A 22 -5.40 -0.14 11.49
CA LEU A 22 -4.05 -0.30 12.05
C LEU A 22 -3.78 0.79 13.06
N THR A 23 -3.12 0.43 14.16
CA THR A 23 -2.63 1.39 15.14
C THR A 23 -1.13 1.57 14.93
N LEU A 24 -0.71 2.79 14.59
CA LEU A 24 0.66 3.14 14.21
C LEU A 24 1.19 4.28 15.08
N GLU A 25 2.51 4.46 15.09
CA GLU A 25 3.16 5.54 15.83
C GLU A 25 3.34 6.78 14.96
N ASN A 26 2.91 7.94 15.44
CA ASN A 26 3.03 9.24 14.78
C ASN A 26 4.40 9.89 15.10
N PRO A 27 5.06 10.58 14.14
CA PRO A 27 4.67 10.78 12.74
C PRO A 27 4.96 9.56 11.85
N ILE A 28 3.96 9.14 11.08
CA ILE A 28 4.12 8.09 10.05
C ILE A 28 3.56 8.58 8.72
N THR A 29 4.24 8.22 7.64
CA THR A 29 3.81 8.55 6.29
C THR A 29 2.81 7.54 5.74
N ILE A 30 2.03 7.95 4.74
CA ILE A 30 1.13 7.04 4.01
C ILE A 30 1.88 5.79 3.53
N GLN A 31 3.08 5.96 2.97
CA GLN A 31 3.90 4.84 2.50
C GLN A 31 4.18 3.82 3.62
N ASN A 32 4.64 4.29 4.77
CA ASN A 32 4.99 3.42 5.89
C ASN A 32 3.75 2.77 6.49
N ALA A 33 2.62 3.48 6.55
CA ALA A 33 1.35 2.91 6.99
C ALA A 33 0.88 1.78 6.08
N ILE A 34 1.01 1.94 4.76
CA ILE A 34 0.69 0.89 3.79
C ILE A 34 1.65 -0.30 3.93
N VAL A 35 2.94 -0.07 4.10
CA VAL A 35 3.92 -1.15 4.29
C VAL A 35 3.60 -1.93 5.58
N GLN A 36 3.36 -1.24 6.70
CA GLN A 36 2.97 -1.88 7.97
C GLN A 36 1.61 -2.59 7.92
N SER A 37 0.72 -2.19 7.00
CA SER A 37 -0.54 -2.89 6.81
C SER A 37 -0.38 -4.34 6.32
N GLY A 38 0.76 -4.67 5.70
CA GLY A 38 1.01 -5.94 5.03
C GLY A 38 0.20 -6.12 3.75
N ILE A 39 -0.46 -5.07 3.25
CA ILE A 39 -1.29 -5.16 2.04
C ILE A 39 -0.44 -5.46 0.80
N LEU A 40 0.81 -4.99 0.76
CA LEU A 40 1.75 -5.25 -0.34
C LEU A 40 2.16 -6.73 -0.39
N GLU A 41 2.26 -7.37 0.77
CA GLU A 41 2.56 -8.80 0.88
C GLU A 41 1.34 -9.65 0.50
N LYS A 42 0.14 -9.19 0.91
CA LYS A 42 -1.13 -9.86 0.59
C LYS A 42 -1.53 -9.71 -0.88
N TYR A 43 -1.26 -8.55 -1.47
CA TYR A 43 -1.62 -8.18 -2.84
C TYR A 43 -0.38 -7.69 -3.58
N THR A 44 0.33 -8.64 -4.17
CA THR A 44 1.55 -8.36 -4.95
C THR A 44 1.31 -7.64 -6.29
N GLU A 45 0.05 -7.30 -6.58
CA GLU A 45 -0.36 -6.47 -7.73
C GLU A 45 -0.33 -4.96 -7.41
N ILE A 46 -0.19 -4.59 -6.13
CA ILE A 46 -0.16 -3.19 -5.70
C ILE A 46 1.27 -2.69 -5.83
N ASP A 47 1.52 -1.77 -6.76
CA ASP A 47 2.77 -1.02 -6.85
C ASP A 47 2.53 0.43 -6.46
N LEU A 48 2.99 0.83 -5.28
CA LEU A 48 2.85 2.22 -4.80
C LEU A 48 3.47 3.27 -5.72
N ARG A 49 4.37 2.88 -6.64
CA ARG A 49 4.92 3.80 -7.65
C ARG A 49 3.94 4.11 -8.77
N GLN A 50 2.98 3.23 -9.02
CA GLN A 50 1.99 3.33 -10.09
C GLN A 50 0.59 3.65 -9.53
N ASN A 51 0.26 3.06 -8.38
CA ASN A 51 -0.99 3.28 -7.67
C ASN A 51 -1.04 4.69 -7.11
N LYS A 52 -2.12 5.41 -7.43
CA LYS A 52 -2.43 6.67 -6.75
C LYS A 52 -2.97 6.34 -5.37
N VAL A 53 -2.60 7.15 -4.38
CA VAL A 53 -3.13 7.05 -3.03
C VAL A 53 -3.89 8.32 -2.69
N GLY A 54 -4.87 8.19 -1.81
CA GLY A 54 -5.62 9.31 -1.27
C GLY A 54 -5.94 9.12 0.21
N ILE A 55 -6.30 10.21 0.87
CA ILE A 55 -6.88 10.21 2.20
C ILE A 55 -8.28 10.79 2.07
N PHE A 56 -9.32 10.08 2.52
CA PHE A 56 -10.73 10.56 2.50
C PHE A 56 -11.14 11.22 1.16
N SER A 57 -11.16 10.45 0.06
CA SER A 57 -11.49 10.97 -1.29
C SER A 57 -10.58 12.11 -1.81
N ARG A 58 -9.47 12.42 -1.15
CA ARG A 58 -8.51 13.45 -1.56
C ARG A 58 -7.20 12.79 -1.99
N LEU A 59 -6.68 13.15 -3.16
CA LEU A 59 -5.34 12.73 -3.60
C LEU A 59 -4.28 13.20 -2.60
N ALA A 60 -3.44 12.27 -2.16
CA ALA A 60 -2.35 12.51 -1.23
C ALA A 60 -1.06 11.90 -1.79
N LYS A 61 0.09 12.35 -1.28
CA LYS A 61 1.40 11.81 -1.64
C LYS A 61 1.80 10.75 -0.63
N LEU A 62 2.54 9.75 -1.08
CA LEU A 62 3.11 8.71 -0.23
C LEU A 62 3.98 9.26 0.92
N THR A 63 4.54 10.46 0.72
CA THR A 63 5.38 11.18 1.69
C THR A 63 4.58 11.99 2.71
N ASP A 64 3.28 12.19 2.50
CA ASP A 64 2.44 12.92 3.45
C ASP A 64 2.29 12.11 4.74
N VAL A 65 2.26 12.82 5.87
CA VAL A 65 2.05 12.25 7.20
C VAL A 65 0.56 12.01 7.40
N VAL A 66 0.21 10.87 7.97
CA VAL A 66 -1.18 10.53 8.31
C VAL A 66 -1.49 10.89 9.75
N GLU A 67 -2.73 11.27 9.99
CA GLU A 67 -3.26 11.64 11.29
C GLU A 67 -4.21 10.57 11.85
N ASN A 68 -4.56 10.71 13.13
CA ASN A 68 -5.50 9.79 13.76
C ASN A 68 -6.88 9.87 13.13
N GLY A 69 -7.42 8.74 12.71
CA GLY A 69 -8.71 8.62 12.02
C GLY A 69 -8.60 8.67 10.50
N ASP A 70 -7.42 8.87 9.93
CA ASP A 70 -7.25 8.93 8.49
C ASP A 70 -7.57 7.61 7.80
N ARG A 71 -8.23 7.72 6.63
CA ARG A 71 -8.51 6.61 5.74
C ARG A 71 -7.68 6.72 4.47
N ILE A 72 -6.66 5.88 4.39
CA ILE A 72 -5.78 5.74 3.24
C ILE A 72 -6.47 4.85 2.19
N GLU A 73 -6.78 5.42 1.04
CA GLU A 73 -7.37 4.73 -0.11
C GLU A 73 -6.30 4.51 -1.17
N ILE A 74 -6.12 3.25 -1.58
CA ILE A 74 -5.22 2.86 -2.66
C ILE A 74 -6.06 2.69 -3.93
N TYR A 75 -5.86 3.57 -4.90
CA TYR A 75 -6.51 3.49 -6.21
C TYR A 75 -5.76 2.54 -7.14
N ARG A 76 -6.49 1.95 -8.08
CA ARG A 76 -5.91 1.10 -9.13
C ARG A 76 -5.11 1.94 -10.13
N PRO A 77 -3.93 1.48 -10.57
CA PRO A 77 -3.25 2.09 -11.69
C PRO A 77 -4.12 1.88 -12.94
N LEU A 78 -4.18 2.89 -13.80
CA LEU A 78 -4.68 2.71 -15.15
C LEU A 78 -3.72 1.74 -15.85
N VAL A 79 -4.21 0.56 -16.23
CA VAL A 79 -3.39 -0.49 -16.84
C VAL A 79 -2.79 0.06 -18.13
N ALA A 80 -1.50 0.35 -18.06
CA ALA A 80 -0.62 0.63 -19.19
C ALA A 80 0.80 0.14 -18.84
N ASP A 81 0.93 -1.19 -18.65
CA ASP A 81 2.07 -2.08 -18.97
C ASP A 81 3.50 -1.75 -18.46
N PRO A 82 4.56 -2.58 -18.65
CA PRO A 82 4.74 -4.04 -18.68
C PRO A 82 6.05 -4.47 -17.95
N LYS A 83 6.39 -3.92 -16.76
CA LYS A 83 7.75 -4.06 -16.18
C LYS A 83 7.90 -4.99 -14.97
N GLU A 84 6.81 -5.32 -14.28
CA GLU A 84 6.87 -6.15 -13.06
C GLU A 84 6.93 -7.68 -13.32
N ILE A 85 6.51 -8.14 -14.50
CA ILE A 85 6.66 -9.56 -14.89
C ILE A 85 8.15 -9.98 -14.91
N ARG A 86 9.07 -9.02 -15.05
CA ARG A 86 10.50 -9.29 -15.23
C ARG A 86 11.29 -9.50 -13.92
N ARG A 87 10.79 -9.06 -12.76
CA ARG A 87 11.54 -9.14 -11.49
C ARG A 87 11.21 -10.37 -10.64
N LYS A 88 9.96 -10.86 -10.66
CA LYS A 88 9.59 -12.13 -10.00
C LYS A 88 10.35 -13.34 -10.59
N ARG A 89 10.69 -13.31 -11.89
CA ARG A 89 11.51 -14.35 -12.56
C ARG A 89 12.97 -14.44 -12.08
N ALA A 90 13.50 -13.40 -11.42
CA ALA A 90 14.91 -13.40 -10.97
C ALA A 90 15.11 -14.10 -9.61
N ALA A 91 14.08 -14.19 -8.78
CA ALA A 91 14.17 -14.83 -7.46
C ALA A 91 13.94 -16.35 -7.52
N GLU A 92 13.14 -16.86 -8.46
CA GLU A 92 12.89 -18.31 -8.60
C GLU A 92 14.10 -19.09 -9.17
N GLN A 93 14.98 -18.45 -9.96
CA GLN A 93 16.19 -19.11 -10.47
C GLN A 93 17.28 -19.34 -9.42
N ALA A 94 17.20 -18.70 -8.24
CA ALA A 94 18.19 -18.86 -7.18
C ALA A 94 17.90 -20.05 -6.23
N GLN A 95 16.68 -20.60 -6.22
CA GLN A 95 16.30 -21.65 -5.26
C GLN A 95 16.18 -23.06 -5.88
N ALA A 96 16.02 -23.20 -7.20
CA ALA A 96 15.92 -24.52 -7.85
C ALA A 96 17.28 -25.19 -8.16
N LYS A 97 18.38 -24.71 -7.56
CA LYS A 97 19.74 -25.25 -7.75
C LYS A 97 20.36 -25.84 -6.48
N LYS A 98 19.57 -26.23 -5.51
CA LYS A 98 20.03 -26.98 -4.33
C LYS A 98 19.35 -28.33 -4.23
#